data_AF-A0A354GPQ7-F1
#
_entry.id   AF-A0A354GPQ7-F1
#
_cell.length_a   1.000
_cell.length_b   1.000
_cell.length_c   1.000
_cell.angle_alpha   90.00
_cell.angle_beta   90.00
_cell.angle_gamma   90.00
#
_symmetry.space_group_name_H-M   'P 1'
#
loop_
_entity.id
_entity.type
_entity.pdbx_description
1 polymer ?
#
loop_
_entity_poly.entity_id
_entity_poly.type
_entity_poly.pdbx_seq_one_letter_code
_entity_poly.pdbx_strand_id
1 'polypeptide(L)' 'MCIRDRPITGKATKVEKDSLTVDGKKVEVPADAEVWIDGKKDKLENVKADSTVTVTERDGKVTKVEVKK' A
#
# COMPACT_ATOMS: atom_id res chain seq x y z
N MET A 1 -20.25 -14.38 -5.75
CA MET A 1 -19.16 -13.49 -6.24
C MET A 1 -17.94 -13.79 -5.38
N CYS A 2 -16.93 -14.47 -5.93
CA CYS A 2 -15.76 -14.87 -5.14
C CYS A 2 -14.79 -13.69 -5.05
N ILE A 3 -14.83 -13.01 -3.92
CA ILE A 3 -13.87 -11.96 -3.58
C ILE A 3 -12.53 -12.66 -3.36
N ARG A 4 -11.53 -12.34 -4.18
CA ARG A 4 -10.17 -12.88 -4.06
C ARG A 4 -9.26 -11.73 -3.63
N ASP A 5 -8.63 -11.89 -2.47
CA ASP A 5 -7.56 -11.00 -2.05
C ASP A 5 -6.42 -11.06 -3.08
N ARG A 6 -6.07 -9.91 -3.65
CA ARG A 6 -4.93 -9.77 -4.57
C ARG A 6 -3.85 -8.91 -3.91
N PRO A 7 -2.74 -9.53 -3.47
CA PRO A 7 -1.56 -8.77 -3.12
C PRO A 7 -0.86 -8.30 -4.41
N ILE A 8 -0.61 -7.01 -4.51
CA ILE A 8 0.20 -6.35 -5.54
C ILE A 8 1.47 -5.86 -4.87
N THR A 9 2.61 -6.39 -5.30
CA THR A 9 3.92 -5.93 -4.84
C THR A 9 4.52 -4.97 -5.85
N GLY A 10 5.12 -3.87 -5.40
CA GLY A 10 5.87 -2.96 -6.24
C GLY A 10 6.67 -1.94 -5.43
N LYS A 11 7.47 -1.10 -6.08
CA LYS A 11 8.28 -0.10 -5.37
C LYS A 11 7.49 1.19 -5.19
N ALA A 12 7.39 1.69 -3.96
CA ALA A 12 6.80 3.01 -3.76
C ALA A 12 7.80 4.08 -4.20
N THR A 13 7.46 4.86 -5.21
CA THR A 13 8.26 6.01 -5.64
C THR A 13 7.81 7.30 -4.96
N LYS A 14 6.56 7.34 -4.50
CA LYS A 14 6.00 8.50 -3.82
C LYS A 14 4.84 8.11 -2.91
N VAL A 15 4.72 8.77 -1.77
CA VAL A 15 3.69 8.49 -0.78
C VAL A 15 3.04 9.78 -0.34
N GLU A 16 1.72 9.82 -0.40
CA GLU A 16 0.85 10.88 0.11
C GLU A 16 -0.12 10.29 1.14
N LYS A 17 -0.82 11.15 1.89
CA LYS A 17 -1.75 10.72 2.95
C LYS A 17 -2.83 9.74 2.48
N ASP A 18 -3.31 9.91 1.25
CA ASP A 18 -4.44 9.16 0.67
C ASP A 18 -4.07 8.45 -0.66
N SER A 19 -2.80 8.55 -1.08
CA SER A 19 -2.35 8.04 -2.38
C SER A 19 -0.93 7.52 -2.32
N LEU A 20 -0.70 6.36 -2.90
CA LEU A 20 0.60 5.71 -3.01
C LEU A 20 0.96 5.60 -4.49
N THR A 21 2.13 6.09 -4.90
CA THR A 21 2.65 5.83 -6.25
C THR A 21 3.56 4.61 -6.19
N VAL A 22 3.11 3.51 -6.79
CA VAL A 22 3.86 2.26 -6.89
C VAL A 22 4.32 2.10 -8.33
N ASP A 23 5.63 2.06 -8.56
CA ASP A 23 6.23 1.80 -9.88
C ASP A 23 5.74 2.78 -10.97
N GLY A 24 5.56 4.05 -10.59
CA GLY A 24 5.01 5.09 -11.48
C GLY A 24 3.50 5.04 -11.68
N LYS A 25 2.80 4.07 -11.06
CA LYS A 25 1.35 3.95 -11.07
C LYS A 25 0.76 4.49 -9.77
N LYS A 26 -0.11 5.50 -9.87
CA LYS A 26 -0.85 6.02 -8.72
C LYS A 26 -1.90 5.00 -8.29
N VAL A 27 -1.87 4.63 -7.01
CA VAL A 27 -2.81 3.74 -6.33
C VAL A 27 -3.46 4.56 -5.21
N GLU A 28 -4.77 4.66 -5.20
CA GLU A 28 -5.49 5.26 -4.08
C GLU A 28 -5.60 4.25 -2.94
N VAL A 29 -5.13 4.66 -1.76
CA VAL A 29 -5.20 3.86 -0.55
C VAL A 29 -6.33 4.45 0.28
N PRO A 30 -7.46 3.74 0.47
CA PRO A 30 -8.55 4.24 1.27
C PRO A 30 -8.11 4.38 2.73
N ALA A 31 -8.69 5.32 3.46
CA ALA A 31 -8.36 5.59 4.86
C ALA A 31 -8.59 4.37 5.80
N ASP A 32 -9.38 3.39 5.36
CA ASP A 32 -9.64 2.13 6.06
C ASP A 32 -8.48 1.11 5.91
N ALA A 33 -7.55 1.35 4.98
CA ALA A 33 -6.45 0.44 4.74
C ALA A 33 -5.42 0.46 5.87
N GLU A 34 -4.99 -0.72 6.31
CA GLU A 34 -3.95 -0.82 7.33
C GLU A 34 -2.56 -0.67 6.72
N VAL A 35 -1.81 0.35 7.15
CA VAL A 35 -0.43 0.56 6.72
C VAL A 35 0.53 -0.09 7.73
N TRP A 36 1.43 -0.92 7.23
CA TRP A 36 2.46 -1.62 7.97
C TRP A 36 3.81 -1.27 7.36
N ILE A 37 4.78 -0.85 8.15
CA ILE A 37 6.14 -0.57 7.75
C ILE A 37 7.05 -1.49 8.56
N ASP A 38 7.80 -2.35 7.87
CA ASP A 38 8.76 -3.28 8.48
C ASP A 38 8.12 -4.15 9.59
N GLY A 39 6.89 -4.61 9.34
CA GLY A 39 6.13 -5.41 10.32
C GLY A 39 5.56 -4.62 11.50
N LYS A 40 5.66 -3.28 11.50
CA LYS A 40 4.99 -2.41 12.48
C LYS A 40 3.86 -1.63 11.84
N LYS A 41 2.71 -1.56 12.51
CA LYS A 41 1.61 -0.71 12.06
C LYS A 41 2.04 0.75 12.18
N ASP A 42 2.01 1.47 11.07
CA ASP A 42 2.52 2.83 10.96
C ASP A 42 1.63 3.65 10.01
N LYS A 43 2.02 4.87 9.65
CA LYS A 43 1.26 5.74 8.75
C LYS A 43 1.90 5.81 7.36
N LEU A 44 1.09 6.05 6.33
CA LEU A 44 1.58 6.33 4.97
C LEU A 44 2.64 7.44 4.96
N GLU A 45 2.51 8.47 5.81
CA GLU A 45 3.47 9.57 5.92
C GLU A 45 4.89 9.13 6.33
N ASN A 46 5.03 7.99 7.02
CA ASN A 46 6.32 7.46 7.44
C ASN A 46 6.92 6.48 6.42
N VAL A 47 6.18 6.16 5.36
CA VAL A 47 6.68 5.31 4.27
C VAL A 47 7.72 6.08 3.48
N LYS A 48 8.93 5.53 3.40
CA LYS A 48 9.96 6.08 2.52
C LYS A 48 9.67 5.73 1.06
N ALA A 49 9.73 6.75 0.20
CA ALA A 49 9.97 6.54 -1.22
C ALA A 49 11.26 5.72 -1.39
N ASP A 50 11.22 4.75 -2.31
CA ASP A 50 12.21 3.70 -2.60
C ASP A 50 12.04 2.37 -1.83
N SER A 51 11.07 2.26 -0.91
CA SER A 51 10.78 0.98 -0.23
C SER A 51 9.86 0.05 -1.05
N THR A 52 9.99 -1.26 -0.83
CA THR A 52 9.12 -2.26 -1.48
C THR A 52 7.78 -2.29 -0.76
N VAL A 53 6.70 -2.05 -1.48
CA VAL A 53 5.34 -2.01 -0.93
C VAL A 53 4.49 -3.13 -1.50
N THR A 54 3.77 -3.79 -0.61
CA THR A 54 2.83 -4.88 -0.88
C THR A 54 1.44 -4.36 -0.54
N VAL A 55 0.66 -4.06 -1.56
CA VAL A 55 -0.71 -3.57 -1.45
C VAL A 55 -1.65 -4.76 -1.58
N THR A 56 -2.39 -5.10 -0.53
CA THR A 56 -3.45 -6.11 -0.60
C THR A 56 -4.76 -5.44 -0.95
N GLU A 57 -5.33 -5.84 -2.08
CA GLU A 57 -6.64 -5.41 -2.54
C GLU A 57 -7.70 -6.49 -2.27
N ARG A 58 -8.86 -6.06 -1.76
CA ARG A 58 -10.06 -6.86 -1.57
C ARG A 58 -11.24 -6.10 -2.15
N ASP A 59 -12.02 -6.72 -3.05
CA ASP A 59 -13.11 -6.05 -3.77
C ASP A 59 -12.70 -4.81 -4.59
N GLY A 60 -11.45 -4.76 -5.06
CA GLY A 60 -10.92 -3.57 -5.76
C GLY A 60 -10.71 -2.36 -4.84
N LYS A 61 -10.71 -2.58 -3.52
CA LYS A 61 -10.29 -1.62 -2.51
C LYS A 61 -9.04 -2.12 -1.84
N VAL A 62 -8.06 -1.25 -1.66
CA VAL A 62 -6.88 -1.57 -0.86
C VAL A 62 -7.31 -1.74 0.60
N THR A 63 -7.02 -2.87 1.21
CA THR A 63 -7.35 -3.16 2.63
C THR A 63 -6.11 -3.17 3.51
N LYS A 64 -4.95 -3.48 2.94
CA LYS A 64 -3.68 -3.49 3.68
C LYS A 64 -2.55 -3.02 2.77
N VAL A 65 -1.62 -2.25 3.30
CA VAL A 65 -0.41 -1.80 2.64
C VAL A 65 0.76 -2.17 3.53
N GLU A 66 1.65 -3.04 3.07
CA GLU A 66 2.82 -3.50 3.82
C GLU A 66 4.10 -3.08 3.12
N VAL A 67 4.94 -2.32 3.80
CA VAL A 67 6.18 -1.77 3.29
C VAL A 67 7.34 -2.55 3.91
N LYS A 68 8.18 -3.15 3.07
CA LYS A 68 9.47 -3.72 3.45
C LYS A 68 10.59 -2.80 2.98
N LYS A 69 11.46 -2.44 3.91
CA LYS A 69 12.63 -1.59 3.67
C LYS A 69 13.90 -2.44 3.62
#